data_AF-A0A7S1YAP7-F1
#
_entry.id   AF-A0A7S1YAP7-F1
#
_cell.length_a   1.000
_cell.length_b   1.000
_cell.length_c   1.000
_cell.angle_alpha   90.00
_cell.angle_beta   90.00
_cell.angle_gamma   90.00
#
_symmetry.space_group_name_H-M   'P 1'
#
loop_
_entity.id
_entity.type
_entity.pdbx_description
1 polymer ?
#
loop_
_entity_poly.entity_id
_entity_poly.type
_entity_poly.pdbx_seq_one_letter_code
_entity_poly.pdbx_strand_id
1 'polypeptide(L)'
;MLVTSAFPPFLACLLLTTPTLAQPEEPECPAGSTKVIINFDKLPDGSMAEAGEAANEQWEEVGVIFTGNRRLPKRGRQPSDPPPLRLFDSSDPTFDDYDLGSPNEACGFCDDSVLCPGVATHNKKAARETNCESQRNILIIDSGRPNPDDFRLGGLIDIKFTEPVPKILSLGAMDVQQPSVGVPRTTYNVWELNAGGVSKPGKPVQIEGLGDNTWQQIPIHHTGSITNIKIDVQGTFGLTHVRFCSELPHNLGDGDFVEAVSLTEPNKKPPGQPSNNAIPWILCWDELAMEYYRC
;
A
#
# COMPACT_ATOMS: atom_id res chain seq x y z
N MET A 1 46.81 54.84 -10.55
CA MET A 1 46.34 53.52 -10.06
C MET A 1 44.88 53.38 -10.46
N LEU A 2 44.59 52.57 -11.48
CA LEU A 2 43.22 52.19 -11.86
C LEU A 2 42.88 50.90 -11.12
N VAL A 3 41.87 50.94 -10.26
CA VAL A 3 41.31 49.77 -9.58
C VAL A 3 40.25 49.20 -10.52
N THR A 4 40.56 48.09 -11.19
CA THR A 4 39.60 47.32 -11.98
C THR A 4 38.82 46.40 -11.06
N SER A 5 37.52 46.66 -10.88
CA SER A 5 36.61 45.78 -10.15
C SER A 5 36.33 44.52 -10.97
N ALA A 6 36.82 43.37 -10.50
CA ALA A 6 36.44 42.07 -11.04
C ALA A 6 35.04 41.71 -10.50
N PHE A 7 34.05 41.65 -11.40
CA PHE A 7 32.76 41.03 -11.08
C PHE A 7 32.96 39.52 -10.94
N PRO A 8 32.37 38.86 -9.92
CA PRO A 8 32.39 37.41 -9.85
C PRO A 8 31.57 36.82 -11.01
N PRO A 9 31.97 35.66 -11.56
CA PRO A 9 31.18 34.98 -12.58
C PRO A 9 29.86 34.56 -11.95
N PHE A 10 28.75 35.10 -12.46
CA PHE A 10 27.42 34.53 -12.26
C PHE A 10 27.44 33.12 -12.86
N LEU A 11 27.65 32.12 -12.01
CA LEU A 11 27.43 30.73 -12.36
C LEU A 11 25.92 30.60 -12.55
N ALA A 12 25.46 30.67 -13.81
CA ALA A 12 24.08 30.38 -14.15
C ALA A 12 23.82 28.92 -13.78
N CYS A 13 23.18 28.72 -12.64
CA CYS A 13 22.72 27.42 -12.20
C CYS A 13 21.62 27.00 -13.18
N LEU A 14 22.01 26.29 -14.24
CA LEU A 14 21.10 25.72 -15.20
C LEU A 14 20.31 24.64 -14.45
N LEU A 15 19.10 25.01 -13.98
CA LEU A 15 18.15 24.11 -13.34
C LEU A 15 17.74 23.06 -14.39
N LEU A 16 18.49 21.95 -14.41
CA LEU A 16 18.07 20.73 -15.09
C LEU A 16 16.90 20.17 -14.29
N THR A 17 15.68 20.64 -14.57
CA THR A 17 14.47 19.96 -14.12
C THR A 17 14.47 18.60 -14.78
N THR A 18 14.75 17.55 -14.02
CA THR A 18 14.53 16.19 -14.50
C THR A 18 13.07 16.10 -14.92
N PRO A 19 12.75 15.63 -16.13
CA PRO A 19 11.37 15.47 -16.53
C PRO A 19 10.67 14.55 -15.52
N THR A 20 9.71 15.08 -14.79
CA THR A 20 8.84 14.29 -13.93
C THR A 20 8.11 13.32 -14.86
N LEU A 21 8.40 12.03 -14.73
CA LEU A 21 7.61 10.99 -15.38
C LEU A 21 6.17 11.19 -14.91
N ALA A 22 5.26 11.43 -15.85
CA ALA A 22 3.84 11.49 -15.55
C ALA A 22 3.47 10.19 -14.85
N GLN A 23 2.95 10.29 -13.62
CA GLN A 23 2.44 9.11 -12.95
C GLN A 23 1.26 8.57 -13.76
N PRO A 24 1.16 7.25 -13.96
CA PRO A 24 0.03 6.66 -14.66
C PRO A 24 -1.25 7.12 -13.95
N GLU A 25 -2.21 7.64 -14.71
CA GLU A 25 -3.50 8.06 -14.16
C GLU A 25 -4.15 6.87 -13.44
N GLU A 26 -4.57 7.07 -12.20
CA GLU A 26 -5.26 6.03 -11.43
C GLU A 26 -6.57 5.69 -12.14
N PRO A 27 -6.91 4.39 -12.32
CA PRO A 27 -8.12 4.03 -13.02
C PRO A 27 -9.36 4.59 -12.33
N GLU A 28 -10.24 5.27 -13.07
CA GLU A 28 -11.49 5.80 -12.50
C GLU A 28 -12.53 4.70 -12.23
N CYS A 29 -13.42 4.98 -11.28
CA CYS A 29 -14.57 4.14 -10.99
C CYS A 29 -15.68 4.33 -12.06
N PRO A 30 -16.42 3.26 -12.43
CA PRO A 30 -17.59 3.39 -13.29
C PRO A 30 -18.61 4.40 -12.74
N ALA A 31 -19.35 5.07 -13.64
CA ALA A 31 -20.41 5.98 -13.24
C ALA A 31 -21.42 5.31 -12.30
N GLY A 32 -21.78 5.99 -11.22
CA GLY A 32 -22.69 5.46 -10.19
C GLY A 32 -22.02 4.57 -9.14
N SER A 33 -20.71 4.33 -9.23
CA SER A 33 -19.93 3.66 -8.19
C SER A 33 -19.01 4.64 -7.47
N THR A 34 -18.60 4.28 -6.26
CA THR A 34 -17.73 5.07 -5.40
C THR A 34 -16.43 4.33 -5.10
N LYS A 35 -15.32 5.06 -5.02
CA LYS A 35 -14.02 4.52 -4.60
C LYS A 35 -14.05 4.21 -3.10
N VAL A 36 -13.77 2.96 -2.74
CA VAL A 36 -13.64 2.48 -1.37
C VAL A 36 -12.19 2.08 -1.14
N ILE A 37 -11.66 2.46 0.02
CA ILE A 37 -10.31 2.11 0.45
C ILE A 37 -10.40 1.44 1.82
N ILE A 38 -9.94 0.19 1.90
CA ILE A 38 -9.67 -0.47 3.18
C ILE A 38 -8.16 -0.36 3.40
N ASN A 39 -7.74 0.46 4.35
CA ASN A 39 -6.34 0.67 4.77
C ASN A 39 -6.05 0.11 6.17
N PHE A 40 -6.99 -0.63 6.77
CA PHE A 40 -6.91 -1.31 8.07
C PHE A 40 -6.63 -0.44 9.31
N ASP A 41 -6.49 0.88 9.17
CA ASP A 41 -6.33 1.81 10.30
C ASP A 41 -7.57 1.95 11.16
N LYS A 42 -8.74 1.76 10.55
CA LYS A 42 -10.03 1.95 11.18
C LYS A 42 -10.92 0.73 10.91
N LEU A 43 -11.87 0.52 11.82
CA LEU A 43 -13.00 -0.40 11.67
C LEU A 43 -14.19 0.27 10.95
N PRO A 44 -15.12 -0.50 10.36
CA PRO A 44 -16.27 0.07 9.63
C PRO A 44 -17.09 1.14 10.36
N ASP A 45 -17.11 1.11 11.70
CA ASP A 45 -17.81 2.09 12.53
C ASP A 45 -17.05 3.44 12.69
N GLY A 46 -15.86 3.56 12.11
CA GLY A 46 -15.01 4.74 12.18
C GLY A 46 -13.99 4.74 13.32
N SER A 47 -14.06 3.78 14.24
CA SER A 47 -13.08 3.65 15.33
C SER A 47 -11.71 3.21 14.80
N MET A 48 -10.65 3.54 15.54
CA MET A 48 -9.30 3.08 15.18
C MET A 48 -9.19 1.58 15.47
N ALA A 49 -8.65 0.81 14.54
CA ALA A 49 -8.37 -0.60 14.76
C ALA A 49 -7.08 -0.76 15.55
N GLU A 50 -7.04 -1.70 16.50
CA GLU A 50 -5.84 -1.96 17.31
C GLU A 50 -4.95 -3.04 16.68
N ALA A 51 -3.63 -2.88 16.85
CA ALA A 51 -2.67 -3.92 16.46
C ALA A 51 -2.96 -5.24 17.19
N GLY A 52 -2.89 -6.35 16.46
CA GLY A 52 -3.15 -7.69 16.96
C GLY A 52 -4.62 -8.10 16.99
N GLU A 53 -5.55 -7.19 16.66
CA GLU A 53 -6.92 -7.55 16.40
C GLU A 53 -7.04 -8.60 15.30
N ALA A 54 -8.01 -9.49 15.46
CA ALA A 54 -8.37 -10.47 14.45
C ALA A 54 -9.10 -9.78 13.31
N ALA A 55 -8.53 -9.79 12.12
CA ALA A 55 -9.09 -9.10 10.96
C ALA A 55 -10.16 -9.90 10.20
N ASN A 56 -10.38 -11.16 10.59
CA ASN A 56 -11.41 -11.99 9.97
C ASN A 56 -12.79 -11.34 10.17
N GLU A 57 -13.53 -11.19 9.07
CA GLU A 57 -14.94 -10.71 9.07
C GLU A 57 -15.17 -9.27 9.60
N GLN A 58 -14.14 -8.56 10.07
CA GLN A 58 -14.27 -7.20 10.63
C GLN A 58 -14.82 -6.16 9.64
N TRP A 59 -14.63 -6.36 8.33
CA TRP A 59 -15.09 -5.45 7.27
C TRP A 59 -16.36 -5.92 6.54
N GLU A 60 -17.08 -6.91 7.08
CA GLU A 60 -18.29 -7.43 6.42
C GLU A 60 -19.37 -6.34 6.23
N GLU A 61 -19.47 -5.39 7.17
CA GLU A 61 -20.40 -4.26 7.09
C GLU A 61 -20.13 -3.34 5.89
N VAL A 62 -18.88 -3.27 5.41
CA VAL A 62 -18.51 -2.54 4.17
C VAL A 62 -18.52 -3.44 2.94
N GLY A 63 -19.01 -4.66 3.10
CA GLY A 63 -19.16 -5.65 2.05
C GLY A 63 -17.89 -6.43 1.71
N VAL A 64 -16.92 -6.47 2.61
CA VAL A 64 -15.64 -7.19 2.40
C VAL A 64 -15.35 -8.14 3.55
N ILE A 65 -15.25 -9.42 3.24
CA ILE A 65 -14.90 -10.48 4.19
C ILE A 65 -13.47 -10.91 3.91
N PHE A 66 -12.59 -10.73 4.89
CA PHE A 66 -11.24 -11.28 4.87
C PHE A 66 -11.23 -12.63 5.58
N THR A 67 -10.63 -13.63 4.95
CA THR A 67 -10.29 -14.90 5.60
C THR A 67 -8.87 -15.29 5.23
N GLY A 68 -8.16 -15.93 6.15
CA GLY A 68 -6.82 -16.43 5.88
C GLY A 68 -6.72 -17.93 6.11
N ASN A 69 -5.61 -18.52 5.70
CA ASN A 69 -5.15 -19.83 6.15
C ASN A 69 -3.63 -19.90 6.08
N ARG A 70 -2.97 -20.43 7.11
CA ARG A 70 -1.53 -20.69 7.06
C ARG A 70 -1.20 -21.85 6.14
N ARG A 71 -0.09 -21.75 5.42
CA ARG A 71 0.49 -22.89 4.71
C ARG A 71 1.05 -23.88 5.72
N LEU A 72 0.39 -25.03 5.88
CA LEU A 72 0.89 -26.07 6.77
C LEU A 72 2.21 -26.65 6.23
N PRO A 73 3.23 -26.88 7.08
CA PRO A 73 4.37 -27.67 6.67
C PRO A 73 3.90 -29.09 6.30
N LYS A 74 4.53 -29.71 5.30
CA LYS A 74 4.14 -31.02 4.71
C LYS A 74 3.94 -32.18 5.70
N ARG A 75 4.28 -32.02 6.99
CA ARG A 75 4.17 -33.03 8.05
C ARG A 75 3.60 -32.50 9.38
N GLY A 76 2.96 -31.32 9.41
CA GLY A 76 2.47 -30.68 10.63
C GLY A 76 0.99 -30.93 10.93
N ARG A 77 0.65 -31.01 12.23
CA ARG A 77 -0.73 -30.91 12.71
C ARG A 77 -1.19 -29.46 12.51
N GLN A 78 -2.42 -29.28 12.02
CA GLN A 78 -3.07 -27.98 11.96
C GLN A 78 -3.19 -27.42 13.39
N PRO A 79 -2.73 -26.20 13.68
CA PRO A 79 -2.99 -25.57 14.97
C PRO A 79 -4.51 -25.46 15.18
N SER A 80 -4.96 -25.77 16.40
CA SER A 80 -6.35 -25.61 16.83
C SER A 80 -6.56 -24.20 17.41
N ASP A 81 -6.96 -23.25 16.57
CA ASP A 81 -7.44 -21.87 16.86
C ASP A 81 -6.46 -20.82 17.45
N PRO A 82 -6.66 -19.48 17.25
CA PRO A 82 -7.53 -18.75 16.31
C PRO A 82 -6.69 -17.87 15.32
N PRO A 83 -7.29 -16.82 14.69
CA PRO A 83 -7.39 -16.67 13.25
C PRO A 83 -6.06 -16.36 12.53
N PRO A 84 -5.88 -16.86 11.30
CA PRO A 84 -4.67 -16.67 10.53
C PRO A 84 -4.45 -15.23 10.07
N LEU A 85 -5.43 -14.33 10.19
CA LEU A 85 -5.25 -12.92 9.85
C LEU A 85 -5.30 -12.03 11.10
N ARG A 86 -4.30 -11.17 11.23
CA ARG A 86 -4.25 -10.13 12.25
C ARG A 86 -3.79 -8.81 11.67
N LEU A 87 -4.15 -7.74 12.35
CA LEU A 87 -3.59 -6.43 12.12
C LEU A 87 -2.20 -6.35 12.76
N PHE A 88 -1.27 -5.74 12.04
CA PHE A 88 0.07 -5.46 12.50
C PHE A 88 0.32 -3.96 12.34
N ASP A 89 0.72 -3.26 13.41
CA ASP A 89 1.09 -1.85 13.29
C ASP A 89 2.54 -1.75 12.81
N SER A 90 2.69 -1.55 11.50
CA SER A 90 3.99 -1.33 10.89
C SER A 90 4.70 -0.08 11.41
N SER A 91 3.99 0.88 12.00
CA SER A 91 4.60 2.13 12.49
C SER A 91 5.18 2.02 13.89
N ASP A 92 4.78 1.00 14.65
CA ASP A 92 5.30 0.64 15.96
C ASP A 92 5.45 -0.88 16.06
N PRO A 93 6.33 -1.49 15.24
CA PRO A 93 6.53 -2.93 15.27
C PRO A 93 7.11 -3.34 16.62
N THR A 94 6.68 -4.49 17.08
CA THR A 94 7.10 -5.03 18.37
C THR A 94 7.97 -6.27 18.18
N PHE A 95 8.88 -6.55 19.11
CA PHE A 95 9.64 -7.82 19.21
C PHE A 95 10.48 -8.22 17.98
N ASP A 96 11.25 -7.28 17.44
CA ASP A 96 12.22 -7.50 16.36
C ASP A 96 11.63 -7.83 14.96
N ASP A 97 10.31 -7.69 14.77
CA ASP A 97 9.65 -7.75 13.46
C ASP A 97 9.81 -6.42 12.71
N TYR A 98 11.07 -6.11 12.42
CA TYR A 98 11.47 -4.86 11.76
C TYR A 98 11.41 -4.97 10.23
N ASP A 99 11.29 -6.16 9.67
CA ASP A 99 11.06 -6.38 8.23
C ASP A 99 9.70 -5.86 7.76
N LEU A 100 8.72 -5.77 8.66
CA LEU A 100 7.44 -5.10 8.42
C LEU A 100 7.36 -3.66 8.93
N GLY A 101 8.39 -3.14 9.60
CA GLY A 101 8.37 -1.79 10.15
C GLY A 101 8.27 -0.69 9.08
N SER A 102 7.69 0.46 9.38
CA SER A 102 7.61 1.59 8.46
C SER A 102 7.57 2.93 9.22
N PRO A 103 8.27 3.96 8.76
CA PRO A 103 9.12 4.00 7.58
C PRO A 103 10.43 3.21 7.76
N ASN A 104 11.07 2.92 6.64
CA ASN A 104 12.33 2.20 6.54
C ASN A 104 13.54 3.08 6.87
N GLU A 105 14.54 2.49 7.52
CA GLU A 105 15.82 3.13 7.89
C GLU A 105 16.60 3.70 6.68
N ALA A 106 16.44 3.13 5.49
CA ALA A 106 17.16 3.52 4.29
C ALA A 106 16.64 4.82 3.65
N CYS A 107 15.55 5.40 4.16
CA CYS A 107 14.94 6.60 3.61
C CYS A 107 15.66 7.91 3.98
N GLY A 108 16.70 7.84 4.83
CA GLY A 108 17.63 8.94 5.06
C GLY A 108 17.10 10.09 5.94
N PHE A 109 15.86 10.00 6.42
CA PHE A 109 15.31 10.89 7.45
C PHE A 109 15.34 10.28 8.86
N CYS A 110 15.86 9.06 8.97
CA CYS A 110 16.08 8.34 10.21
C CYS A 110 17.41 8.82 10.81
N ASP A 111 17.36 9.48 11.94
CA ASP A 111 18.55 9.89 12.68
C ASP A 111 18.47 9.42 14.14
N ASP A 112 19.48 9.74 14.96
CA ASP A 112 19.51 9.35 16.37
C ASP A 112 18.29 9.84 17.20
N SER A 113 17.48 10.75 16.65
CA SER A 113 16.26 11.28 17.25
C SER A 113 14.96 10.75 16.63
N VAL A 114 15.03 10.12 15.44
CA VAL A 114 13.90 9.54 14.71
C VAL A 114 14.15 8.05 14.49
N LEU A 115 13.55 7.22 15.35
CA LEU A 115 13.58 5.76 15.17
C LEU A 115 12.83 5.40 13.89
N CYS A 116 13.52 4.74 12.96
CA CYS A 116 12.86 4.11 11.82
C CYS A 116 12.66 2.64 12.13
N PRO A 117 11.41 2.23 12.34
CA PRO A 117 11.10 0.87 12.73
C PRO A 117 11.41 -0.14 11.61
N GLY A 118 11.44 0.28 10.35
CA GLY A 118 11.69 -0.62 9.24
C GLY A 118 13.17 -0.88 8.98
N VAL A 119 13.58 -2.14 8.91
CA VAL A 119 14.92 -2.54 8.47
C VAL A 119 14.83 -3.09 7.05
N ALA A 120 15.49 -2.43 6.09
CA ALA A 120 15.59 -2.96 4.72
C ALA A 120 16.51 -4.19 4.68
N THR A 121 16.30 -5.05 3.68
CA THR A 121 17.36 -5.98 3.27
C THR A 121 18.65 -5.20 2.96
N HIS A 122 19.81 -5.74 3.35
CA HIS A 122 21.13 -5.10 3.20
C HIS A 122 21.55 -4.80 1.73
N ASN A 123 20.67 -4.98 0.74
CA ASN A 123 20.89 -4.67 -0.65
C ASN A 123 20.43 -3.22 -0.96
N LYS A 124 21.34 -2.26 -0.86
CA LYS A 124 21.17 -0.83 -1.21
C LYS A 124 20.52 -0.50 -2.58
N LYS A 125 20.25 -1.49 -3.43
CA LYS A 125 19.49 -1.35 -4.68
C LYS A 125 17.98 -1.16 -4.49
N ALA A 126 17.41 -1.52 -3.35
CA ALA A 126 15.97 -1.40 -3.06
C ALA A 126 15.49 0.04 -2.75
N ALA A 127 16.38 1.04 -2.75
CA ALA A 127 16.08 2.43 -2.33
C ALA A 127 14.88 3.10 -3.04
N ARG A 128 14.49 2.64 -4.24
CA ARG A 128 13.32 3.18 -4.96
C ARG A 128 11.98 2.59 -4.53
N GLU A 129 12.01 1.38 -3.96
CA GLU A 129 10.83 0.61 -3.56
C GLU A 129 10.80 0.44 -2.04
N THR A 130 11.74 1.09 -1.36
CA THR A 130 11.83 1.17 0.09
C THR A 130 10.59 1.88 0.61
N ASN A 131 9.97 1.32 1.64
CA ASN A 131 8.79 1.89 2.25
C ASN A 131 9.15 3.11 3.11
N CYS A 132 9.15 4.30 2.50
CA CYS A 132 9.47 5.56 3.19
C CYS A 132 8.26 6.25 3.83
N GLU A 133 7.09 5.60 3.80
CA GLU A 133 5.87 6.12 4.39
C GLU A 133 5.38 5.16 5.47
N SER A 134 4.81 5.72 6.54
CA SER A 134 4.12 4.92 7.55
C SER A 134 2.90 4.26 6.90
N GLN A 135 2.86 2.92 6.91
CA GLN A 135 1.70 2.14 6.44
C GLN A 135 0.74 1.81 7.58
N ARG A 136 1.09 2.13 8.83
CA ARG A 136 0.29 1.87 10.03
C ARG A 136 -0.23 0.43 10.08
N ASN A 137 -1.52 0.21 10.30
CA ASN A 137 -2.06 -1.13 10.34
C ASN A 137 -2.03 -1.77 8.97
N ILE A 138 -1.42 -2.95 8.91
CA ILE A 138 -1.42 -3.82 7.73
C ILE A 138 -2.01 -5.17 8.10
N LEU A 139 -2.54 -5.87 7.11
CA LEU A 139 -3.09 -7.21 7.30
C LEU A 139 -2.02 -8.27 6.99
N ILE A 140 -1.70 -9.09 7.97
CA ILE A 140 -0.70 -10.18 7.84
C ILE A 140 -1.33 -11.55 8.03
N ILE A 141 -0.65 -12.59 7.52
CA ILE A 141 -0.91 -13.96 7.96
C ILE A 141 -0.15 -14.18 9.28
N ASP A 142 -0.80 -14.08 10.43
CA ASP A 142 -0.16 -14.21 11.74
C ASP A 142 0.55 -15.55 11.91
N SER A 143 1.66 -15.59 12.67
CA SER A 143 2.47 -16.77 12.96
C SER A 143 1.98 -17.58 14.16
N GLY A 144 1.02 -17.06 14.93
CA GLY A 144 0.38 -17.70 16.09
C GLY A 144 1.09 -17.43 17.39
N ARG A 145 1.98 -16.44 17.38
CA ARG A 145 2.68 -15.97 18.55
C ARG A 145 1.76 -15.02 19.34
N PRO A 146 2.07 -14.77 20.63
CA PRO A 146 1.33 -13.80 21.42
C PRO A 146 1.32 -12.40 20.79
N ASN A 147 2.43 -12.02 20.17
CA ASN A 147 2.55 -10.78 19.43
C ASN A 147 2.33 -11.06 17.93
N PRO A 148 1.65 -10.17 17.21
CA PRO A 148 1.48 -10.28 15.76
C PRO A 148 2.84 -10.27 15.09
N ASP A 149 3.08 -11.28 14.27
CA ASP A 149 4.31 -11.50 13.52
C ASP A 149 3.90 -12.34 12.32
N ASP A 150 4.32 -11.96 11.13
CA ASP A 150 3.85 -12.65 9.93
C ASP A 150 4.44 -14.06 9.79
N PHE A 151 3.71 -14.90 9.07
CA PHE A 151 4.04 -16.30 8.98
C PHE A 151 4.94 -16.53 7.79
N ARG A 152 6.25 -16.68 8.04
CA ARG A 152 7.29 -16.92 7.01
C ARG A 152 7.01 -17.98 5.92
N LEU A 153 6.07 -18.90 6.15
CA LEU A 153 5.71 -19.93 5.15
C LEU A 153 4.55 -19.47 4.25
N GLY A 154 4.00 -18.29 4.51
CA GLY A 154 2.84 -17.75 3.85
C GLY A 154 1.58 -18.57 4.06
N GLY A 155 0.73 -18.58 3.05
CA GLY A 155 -0.61 -19.11 3.18
C GLY A 155 -1.53 -18.59 2.10
N LEU A 156 -2.80 -18.49 2.46
CA LEU A 156 -3.83 -17.95 1.60
C LEU A 156 -4.48 -16.77 2.32
N ILE A 157 -4.60 -15.64 1.64
CA ILE A 157 -5.56 -14.58 2.00
C ILE A 157 -6.67 -14.64 0.95
N ASP A 158 -7.91 -14.69 1.41
CA ASP A 158 -9.12 -14.72 0.58
C ASP A 158 -9.97 -13.51 0.96
N ILE A 159 -10.08 -12.59 0.01
CA ILE A 159 -10.85 -11.36 0.08
C ILE A 159 -12.15 -11.60 -0.69
N LYS A 160 -13.25 -11.80 0.03
CA LYS A 160 -14.56 -12.06 -0.56
C LYS A 160 -15.42 -10.81 -0.47
N PHE A 161 -16.05 -10.44 -1.57
CA PHE A 161 -17.05 -9.37 -1.57
C PHE A 161 -18.43 -9.95 -1.31
N THR A 162 -19.22 -9.30 -0.46
CA THR A 162 -20.60 -9.72 -0.17
C THR A 162 -21.50 -9.56 -1.40
N GLU A 163 -21.23 -8.52 -2.20
CA GLU A 163 -21.79 -8.27 -3.52
C GLU A 163 -20.68 -8.18 -4.57
N PRO A 164 -20.89 -8.62 -5.82
CA PRO A 164 -19.88 -8.50 -6.86
C PRO A 164 -19.49 -7.03 -7.09
N VAL A 165 -18.20 -6.71 -6.97
CA VAL A 165 -17.71 -5.35 -7.19
C VAL A 165 -17.36 -5.13 -8.66
N PRO A 166 -17.78 -4.02 -9.29
CA PRO A 166 -17.51 -3.79 -10.71
C PRO A 166 -16.02 -3.64 -11.02
N LYS A 167 -15.23 -3.14 -10.05
CA LYS A 167 -13.81 -2.88 -10.28
C LYS A 167 -12.96 -2.95 -9.01
N ILE A 168 -11.86 -3.69 -9.06
CA ILE A 168 -10.71 -3.52 -8.17
C ILE A 168 -9.71 -2.60 -8.85
N LEU A 169 -9.24 -1.59 -8.13
CA LEU A 169 -8.27 -0.61 -8.63
C LEU A 169 -6.86 -1.10 -8.36
N SER A 170 -6.56 -1.40 -7.10
CA SER A 170 -5.25 -1.88 -6.68
C SER A 170 -5.29 -2.63 -5.35
N LEU A 171 -4.21 -3.39 -5.13
CA LEU A 171 -3.83 -3.90 -3.81
C LEU A 171 -2.51 -3.24 -3.39
N GLY A 172 -2.39 -2.88 -2.12
CA GLY A 172 -1.12 -2.50 -1.51
C GLY A 172 -0.44 -3.72 -0.95
N ALA A 173 0.80 -3.97 -1.33
CA ALA A 173 1.57 -5.09 -0.80
C ALA A 173 2.90 -4.57 -0.26
N MET A 174 3.32 -5.14 0.85
CA MET A 174 4.63 -4.91 1.42
C MET A 174 5.29 -6.20 1.86
N ASP A 175 6.61 -6.14 2.01
CA ASP A 175 7.45 -7.25 2.44
C ASP A 175 7.14 -8.53 1.64
N VAL A 176 7.20 -8.39 0.31
CA VAL A 176 7.02 -9.54 -0.57
C VAL A 176 8.39 -10.12 -0.84
N GLN A 177 8.71 -11.22 -0.18
CA GLN A 177 10.00 -11.88 -0.40
C GLN A 177 10.11 -12.48 -1.81
N GLN A 178 11.29 -12.31 -2.42
CA GLN A 178 11.63 -13.06 -3.61
C GLN A 178 12.05 -14.48 -3.20
N PRO A 179 11.31 -15.52 -3.58
CA PRO A 179 11.70 -16.87 -3.24
C PRO A 179 13.00 -17.27 -3.96
N SER A 180 13.77 -18.15 -3.34
CA SER A 180 14.92 -18.79 -3.98
C SER A 180 14.52 -19.49 -5.27
N VAL A 181 15.46 -19.64 -6.22
CA VAL A 181 15.21 -20.31 -7.50
C VAL A 181 14.56 -21.69 -7.28
N GLY A 182 13.40 -21.91 -7.90
CA GLY A 182 12.64 -23.16 -7.81
C GLY A 182 11.58 -23.21 -6.70
N VAL A 183 11.46 -22.16 -5.88
CA VAL A 183 10.36 -22.02 -4.91
C VAL A 183 9.22 -21.20 -5.56
N PRO A 184 7.94 -21.59 -5.37
CA PRO A 184 6.80 -20.84 -5.90
C PRO A 184 6.80 -19.39 -5.42
N ARG A 185 6.26 -18.49 -6.24
CA ARG A 185 6.18 -17.04 -5.95
C ARG A 185 4.80 -16.68 -5.42
N THR A 186 4.72 -15.61 -4.65
CA THR A 186 3.43 -15.04 -4.24
C THR A 186 2.64 -14.67 -5.49
N THR A 187 1.37 -15.10 -5.54
CA THR A 187 0.47 -14.82 -6.65
C THR A 187 -0.88 -14.36 -6.13
N TYR A 188 -1.61 -13.58 -6.92
CA TYR A 188 -3.03 -13.36 -6.72
C TYR A 188 -3.84 -13.94 -7.87
N ASN A 189 -5.10 -14.27 -7.59
CA ASN A 189 -6.08 -14.68 -8.58
C ASN A 189 -7.41 -13.99 -8.30
N VAL A 190 -8.03 -13.44 -9.35
CA VAL A 190 -9.30 -12.75 -9.30
C VAL A 190 -10.40 -13.67 -9.80
N TRP A 191 -11.51 -13.74 -9.06
CA TRP A 191 -12.68 -14.52 -9.41
C TRP A 191 -13.78 -13.62 -10.00
N GLU A 192 -13.96 -13.71 -11.31
CA GLU A 192 -14.89 -12.86 -12.06
C GLU A 192 -16.23 -13.58 -12.30
N LEU A 193 -17.32 -12.82 -12.15
CA LEU A 193 -18.66 -13.26 -12.51
C LEU A 193 -18.80 -13.25 -14.04
N ASN A 194 -19.10 -14.40 -14.63
CA ASN A 194 -19.43 -14.45 -16.05
C ASN A 194 -20.90 -14.05 -16.32
N ALA A 195 -21.27 -13.90 -17.59
CA ALA A 195 -22.63 -13.54 -18.00
C ALA A 195 -23.74 -14.51 -17.52
N GLY A 196 -23.37 -15.73 -17.12
CA GLY A 196 -24.28 -16.72 -16.54
C GLY A 196 -24.36 -16.68 -15.01
N GLY A 197 -23.76 -15.69 -14.36
CA GLY A 197 -23.74 -15.57 -12.90
C GLY A 197 -22.81 -16.57 -12.20
N VAL A 198 -21.94 -17.27 -12.94
CA VAL A 198 -20.99 -18.22 -12.35
C VAL A 198 -19.63 -17.54 -12.21
N SER A 199 -19.11 -17.53 -10.99
CA SER A 199 -17.77 -17.03 -10.70
C SER A 199 -16.70 -18.01 -11.20
N LYS A 200 -15.67 -17.52 -11.90
CA LYS A 200 -14.54 -18.32 -12.40
C LYS A 200 -13.21 -17.67 -12.03
N PRO A 201 -12.18 -18.47 -11.69
CA PRO A 201 -10.86 -17.92 -11.43
C PRO A 201 -10.22 -17.45 -12.74
N GLY A 202 -9.62 -16.28 -12.69
CA GLY A 202 -8.68 -15.81 -13.69
C GLY A 202 -7.38 -16.62 -13.69
N LYS A 203 -6.43 -16.16 -14.50
CA LYS A 203 -5.06 -16.67 -14.46
C LYS A 203 -4.35 -16.06 -13.24
N PRO A 204 -3.63 -16.86 -12.44
CA PRO A 204 -2.79 -16.31 -11.38
C PRO A 204 -1.78 -15.30 -11.93
N VAL A 205 -1.70 -14.15 -11.29
CA VAL A 205 -0.73 -13.10 -11.58
C VAL A 205 0.29 -13.08 -10.46
N GLN A 206 1.57 -13.01 -10.84
CA GLN A 206 2.66 -12.99 -9.88
C GLN A 206 2.82 -11.60 -9.28
N ILE A 207 2.93 -11.53 -7.95
CA ILE A 207 3.37 -10.33 -7.25
C ILE A 207 4.90 -10.29 -7.30
N GLU A 208 5.49 -9.13 -7.60
CA GLU A 208 6.94 -9.02 -7.62
C GLU A 208 7.48 -9.12 -6.19
N GLY A 209 8.51 -9.95 -5.98
CA GLY A 209 9.16 -10.07 -4.69
C GLY A 209 10.22 -8.99 -4.57
N LEU A 210 9.87 -7.83 -4.03
CA LEU A 210 10.77 -6.69 -3.90
C LEU A 210 11.66 -6.80 -2.64
N GLY A 211 11.35 -7.73 -1.73
CA GLY A 211 12.12 -8.05 -0.54
C GLY A 211 11.61 -7.36 0.72
N ASP A 212 12.36 -7.56 1.81
CA ASP A 212 11.94 -7.09 3.12
C ASP A 212 11.74 -5.59 3.15
N ASN A 213 10.63 -5.17 3.75
CA ASN A 213 10.29 -3.76 3.98
C ASN A 213 10.16 -2.90 2.71
N THR A 214 9.89 -3.54 1.58
CA THR A 214 9.52 -2.84 0.35
C THR A 214 8.02 -2.66 0.26
N TRP A 215 7.56 -1.63 -0.44
CA TRP A 215 6.15 -1.38 -0.70
C TRP A 215 5.88 -1.25 -2.20
N GLN A 216 4.76 -1.81 -2.64
CA GLN A 216 4.28 -1.66 -4.01
C GLN A 216 2.76 -1.58 -4.07
N GLN A 217 2.27 -0.78 -5.01
CA GLN A 217 0.89 -0.78 -5.42
C GLN A 217 0.73 -1.69 -6.65
N ILE A 218 -0.11 -2.70 -6.53
CA ILE A 218 -0.37 -3.69 -7.58
C ILE A 218 -1.67 -3.32 -8.29
N PRO A 219 -1.62 -2.78 -9.52
CA PRO A 219 -2.82 -2.54 -10.29
C PRO A 219 -3.49 -3.86 -10.66
N ILE A 220 -4.81 -3.92 -10.48
CA ILE A 220 -5.61 -5.11 -10.82
C ILE A 220 -6.34 -4.84 -12.14
N HIS A 221 -6.10 -5.70 -13.12
CA HIS A 221 -6.71 -5.62 -14.44
C HIS A 221 -7.62 -6.83 -14.65
N HIS A 222 -8.90 -6.55 -14.89
CA HIS A 222 -9.96 -7.55 -15.07
C HIS A 222 -11.05 -6.97 -15.97
N THR A 223 -11.98 -7.81 -16.41
CA THR A 223 -13.01 -7.39 -17.38
C THR A 223 -14.45 -7.54 -16.89
N GLY A 224 -14.71 -8.40 -15.90
CA GLY A 224 -16.04 -8.57 -15.29
C GLY A 224 -16.10 -8.14 -13.81
N SER A 225 -17.29 -8.19 -13.23
CA SER A 225 -17.46 -7.94 -11.79
C SER A 225 -16.75 -9.01 -10.98
N ILE A 226 -16.12 -8.61 -9.88
CA ILE A 226 -15.26 -9.46 -9.05
C ILE A 226 -16.03 -9.89 -7.82
N THR A 227 -15.97 -11.18 -7.52
CA THR A 227 -16.59 -11.78 -6.33
C THR A 227 -15.58 -12.08 -5.23
N ASN A 228 -14.33 -12.31 -5.61
CA ASN A 228 -13.29 -12.75 -4.70
C ASN A 228 -11.89 -12.47 -5.29
N ILE A 229 -10.94 -12.14 -4.43
CA ILE A 229 -9.51 -12.18 -4.73
C ILE A 229 -8.84 -13.18 -3.78
N LYS A 230 -8.07 -14.11 -4.33
CA LYS A 230 -7.25 -15.05 -3.57
C LYS A 230 -5.78 -14.71 -3.75
N ILE A 231 -5.07 -14.43 -2.66
CA ILE A 231 -3.63 -14.20 -2.64
C ILE A 231 -2.97 -15.45 -2.05
N ASP A 232 -2.28 -16.21 -2.89
CA ASP A 232 -1.43 -17.32 -2.46
C ASP A 232 -0.04 -16.77 -2.12
N VAL A 233 0.20 -16.61 -0.82
CA VAL A 233 1.43 -16.06 -0.24
C VAL A 233 2.50 -17.14 -0.14
N GLN A 234 3.69 -16.84 -0.66
CA GLN A 234 4.88 -17.69 -0.60
C GLN A 234 6.02 -16.94 0.11
N GLY A 235 6.08 -17.07 1.43
CA GLY A 235 7.02 -16.29 2.26
C GLY A 235 6.29 -15.39 3.23
N THR A 236 6.94 -14.29 3.60
CA THR A 236 6.35 -13.14 4.31
C THR A 236 5.50 -12.29 3.36
N PHE A 237 4.51 -11.56 3.89
CA PHE A 237 3.62 -10.68 3.15
C PHE A 237 2.72 -9.83 4.07
N GLY A 238 2.69 -8.52 3.81
CA GLY A 238 1.69 -7.60 4.36
C GLY A 238 0.78 -7.02 3.28
N LEU A 239 -0.54 -7.08 3.48
CA LEU A 239 -1.52 -6.36 2.66
C LEU A 239 -1.78 -5.00 3.32
N THR A 240 -1.37 -3.91 2.67
CA THR A 240 -1.52 -2.56 3.25
C THR A 240 -2.83 -1.90 2.89
N HIS A 241 -3.40 -2.24 1.72
CA HIS A 241 -4.73 -1.76 1.37
C HIS A 241 -5.42 -2.59 0.29
N VAL A 242 -6.75 -2.42 0.20
CA VAL A 242 -7.58 -2.83 -0.93
C VAL A 242 -8.34 -1.61 -1.45
N ARG A 243 -8.14 -1.26 -2.73
CA ARG A 243 -8.88 -0.18 -3.39
C ARG A 243 -9.82 -0.76 -4.43
N PHE A 244 -11.10 -0.42 -4.35
CA PHE A 244 -12.11 -0.92 -5.26
C PHE A 244 -13.24 0.08 -5.47
N CYS A 245 -14.09 -0.19 -6.45
CA CYS A 245 -15.29 0.58 -6.73
C CYS A 245 -16.50 -0.21 -6.22
N SER A 246 -17.39 0.46 -5.48
CA SER A 246 -18.60 -0.14 -4.93
C SER A 246 -19.83 0.64 -5.38
N GLU A 247 -20.92 -0.07 -5.66
CA GLU A 247 -22.23 0.51 -5.96
C GLU A 247 -23.10 0.67 -4.70
N LEU A 248 -22.66 0.10 -3.57
CA LEU A 248 -23.41 0.21 -2.32
C LEU A 248 -23.33 1.64 -1.79
N PRO A 249 -24.45 2.23 -1.34
CA PRO A 249 -24.45 3.48 -0.60
C PRO A 249 -23.81 3.21 0.76
N HIS A 250 -22.51 3.45 0.83
CA HIS A 250 -21.76 3.33 2.06
C HIS A 250 -22.01 4.57 2.91
N ASN A 251 -22.84 4.47 3.94
CA ASN A 251 -22.91 5.45 5.04
C ASN A 251 -21.70 5.28 5.98
N LEU A 252 -20.51 5.15 5.41
CA LEU A 252 -19.28 5.15 6.16
C LEU A 252 -19.02 6.62 6.48
N GLY A 253 -19.08 6.99 7.75
CA GLY A 253 -19.01 8.38 8.19
C GLY A 253 -17.86 9.13 7.51
N ASP A 254 -18.02 10.44 7.31
CA ASP A 254 -17.02 11.31 6.70
C ASP A 254 -15.66 11.14 7.41
N GLY A 255 -14.77 10.32 6.84
CA GLY A 255 -13.50 9.97 7.46
C GLY A 255 -12.87 8.72 6.86
N ASP A 256 -11.94 8.92 5.93
CA ASP A 256 -10.88 8.00 5.47
C ASP A 256 -11.26 6.65 4.82
N PHE A 257 -12.49 6.15 4.92
CA PHE A 257 -12.89 4.87 4.26
C PHE A 257 -13.37 5.01 2.82
N VAL A 258 -13.94 6.17 2.52
CA VAL A 258 -14.59 6.44 1.26
C VAL A 258 -14.12 7.81 0.82
N GLU A 259 -13.19 7.84 -0.13
CA GLU A 259 -13.07 9.04 -0.95
C GLU A 259 -14.26 9.01 -1.91
N ALA A 260 -15.40 9.46 -1.39
CA ALA A 260 -16.61 9.60 -2.18
C ALA A 260 -16.44 10.77 -3.14
N VAL A 261 -15.66 10.56 -4.20
CA VAL A 261 -15.72 11.41 -5.38
C VAL A 261 -17.04 11.08 -6.05
N SER A 262 -18.12 11.69 -5.56
CA SER A 262 -19.40 11.64 -6.24
C SER A 262 -19.20 12.31 -7.59
N LEU A 263 -19.05 11.50 -8.63
CA LEU A 263 -19.15 11.93 -10.01
C LEU A 263 -20.63 12.21 -10.31
N THR A 264 -21.26 13.12 -9.57
CA THR A 264 -22.42 13.83 -10.10
C THR A 264 -22.00 14.41 -11.43
N GLU A 265 -22.83 14.18 -12.46
CA GLU A 265 -22.61 14.50 -13.87
C GLU A 265 -21.56 15.58 -14.12
N PRO A 266 -20.64 15.41 -15.10
CA PRO A 266 -19.58 16.38 -15.36
C PRO A 266 -20.19 17.76 -15.39
N ASN A 267 -19.88 18.57 -14.36
CA ASN A 267 -20.30 19.96 -14.29
C ASN A 267 -19.97 20.55 -15.65
N LYS A 268 -20.99 20.82 -16.47
CA LYS A 268 -20.81 21.51 -17.74
C LYS A 268 -20.10 22.80 -17.38
N LYS A 269 -18.80 22.85 -17.65
CA LYS A 269 -17.97 24.02 -17.39
C LYS A 269 -18.71 25.18 -18.05
N PRO A 270 -19.13 26.23 -17.31
CA PRO A 270 -19.75 27.37 -17.95
C PRO A 270 -18.77 27.89 -19.01
N PRO A 271 -19.22 28.10 -20.25
CA PRO A 271 -18.33 28.56 -21.32
C PRO A 271 -17.69 29.88 -20.89
N GLY A 272 -16.37 29.89 -20.74
CA GLY A 272 -15.58 31.09 -20.41
C GLY A 272 -14.69 31.02 -19.18
N GLN A 273 -14.66 29.94 -18.40
CA GLN A 273 -13.78 29.86 -17.21
C GLN A 273 -12.37 29.35 -17.57
N PRO A 274 -11.30 30.16 -17.42
CA PRO A 274 -9.92 29.75 -17.74
C PRO A 274 -9.46 28.60 -16.82
N SER A 275 -8.58 27.74 -17.32
CA SER A 275 -7.98 26.65 -16.55
C SER A 275 -6.99 27.21 -15.54
N ASN A 276 -7.21 26.91 -14.25
CA ASN A 276 -6.21 27.15 -13.22
C ASN A 276 -5.11 26.09 -13.38
N ASN A 277 -4.07 26.41 -14.15
CA ASN A 277 -2.82 25.66 -14.09
C ASN A 277 -2.20 25.94 -12.72
N ALA A 278 -2.15 24.94 -11.85
CA ALA A 278 -1.42 25.01 -10.59
C ALA A 278 0.06 25.28 -10.89
N ILE A 279 0.57 26.39 -10.37
CA ILE A 279 2.00 26.71 -10.37
C ILE A 279 2.63 25.80 -9.30
N PRO A 280 3.66 24.98 -9.61
CA PRO A 280 4.32 24.21 -8.59
C PRO A 280 5.12 25.14 -7.67
N TRP A 281 4.92 25.01 -6.35
CA TRP A 281 5.78 25.63 -5.35
C TRP A 281 7.12 24.89 -5.35
N ILE A 282 8.20 25.56 -5.77
CA ILE A 282 9.57 25.07 -5.62
C ILE A 282 10.13 25.71 -4.33
N LEU A 283 10.35 24.88 -3.31
CA LEU A 283 11.16 25.27 -2.14
C LEU A 283 12.63 25.22 -2.55
N CYS A 284 13.26 26.37 -2.70
CA CYS A 284 14.72 26.47 -2.72
C CYS A 284 15.21 26.45 -1.26
N TRP A 285 15.97 25.42 -0.88
CA TRP A 285 16.82 25.47 0.31
C TRP A 285 18.12 26.20 -0.04
N ASP A 286 18.48 27.18 0.79
CA ASP A 286 19.74 27.91 0.69
C ASP A 286 20.71 27.33 1.71
N GLU A 287 21.69 26.52 1.26
CA GLU A 287 22.79 26.01 2.08
C GLU A 287 23.84 27.11 2.31
N LEU A 288 23.52 28.16 3.08
CA LEU A 288 24.52 29.12 3.54
C LEU A 288 24.15 29.69 4.92
N ALA A 289 24.40 28.92 5.99
CA ALA A 289 24.90 29.43 7.27
C ALA A 289 25.07 28.29 8.30
N MET A 290 26.18 27.57 8.24
CA MET A 290 26.79 26.99 9.44
C MET A 290 28.29 27.29 9.43
N GLU A 291 28.64 28.55 9.66
CA GLU A 291 29.93 28.89 10.25
C GLU A 291 29.76 28.97 11.77
N TYR A 292 30.23 27.94 12.47
CA TYR A 292 30.65 28.07 13.87
C TYR A 292 32.17 28.00 13.89
N TYR A 293 32.81 29.16 14.01
CA TYR A 293 34.23 29.23 14.38
C TYR A 293 34.40 28.86 15.85
N ARG A 294 35.28 27.89 16.13
CA ARG A 294 36.16 27.86 17.32
C ARG A 294 37.52 27.28 16.91
N CYS A 295 38.50 28.18 16.90
CA CYS A 295 39.96 28.02 16.77
C CYS A 295 40.50 26.85 15.95
#